data_AF-A0A3S1BD70-F1
#
_entry.id   AF-A0A3S1BD70-F1
#
_cell.length_a   1.000
_cell.length_b   1.000
_cell.length_c   1.000
_cell.angle_alpha   90.00
_cell.angle_beta   90.00
_cell.angle_gamma   90.00
#
_symmetry.space_group_name_H-M   'P 1'
#
loop_
_entity.id
_entity.type
_entity.pdbx_description
1 polymer ?
#
loop_
_entity_poly.entity_id
_entity_poly.type
_entity_poly.pdbx_seq_one_letter_code
_entity_poly.pdbx_strand_id
1 'polypeptide(L)'
;MSVLSHEEKMLNLQHQMRQNQSELQSYLAGLNDWESEIREKERKLKASQSDQVFDGQDRRAETSSSEYETDEEWELERKKHLAELEKDKGNKFLKDGDFERAVEAYSKGMEFDTTNSILPANRALALIKQHKFAAAELDCTCSLALAPLYVKAYLRRAVARAGLGNTQDALHDYQRVLELEPTNKHARAELDRLEKDLSREEEEDPVRSSFSEGQSGLVKPVYKSLGERSKVMSGKPQKGTPCRHF
;
A
#
# COMPACT_ATOMS: atom_id res chain seq x y z
N MET A 1 -11.72 10.70 55.26
CA MET A 1 -11.72 9.78 54.11
C MET A 1 -11.86 8.38 54.67
N SER A 2 -13.01 7.73 54.45
CA SER A 2 -13.36 6.46 55.12
C SER A 2 -12.55 5.30 54.55
N VAL A 3 -11.82 4.59 55.41
CA VAL A 3 -11.08 3.37 55.05
C VAL A 3 -12.10 2.23 55.04
N LEU A 4 -12.59 1.82 53.86
CA LEU A 4 -13.54 0.71 53.75
C LEU A 4 -12.96 -0.56 54.37
N SER A 5 -13.77 -1.27 55.17
CA SER A 5 -13.38 -2.49 55.88
C SER A 5 -12.98 -3.57 54.88
N HIS A 6 -12.04 -4.45 55.26
CA HIS A 6 -11.63 -5.58 54.42
C HIS A 6 -12.81 -6.47 54.00
N GLU A 7 -13.83 -6.56 54.85
CA GLU A 7 -15.07 -7.32 54.59
C GLU A 7 -15.91 -6.70 53.47
N GLU A 8 -16.03 -5.37 53.43
CA GLU A 8 -16.76 -4.65 52.37
C GLU A 8 -16.08 -4.81 51.01
N LYS A 9 -14.74 -4.84 51.00
CA LYS A 9 -13.96 -5.11 49.77
C LYS A 9 -14.17 -6.54 49.27
N MET A 10 -14.21 -7.52 50.17
CA MET A 10 -14.49 -8.91 49.80
C MET A 10 -15.92 -9.08 49.27
N LEU A 11 -16.91 -8.44 49.90
CA LEU A 11 -18.31 -8.45 49.43
C LEU A 11 -18.46 -7.81 48.05
N ASN A 12 -17.81 -6.68 47.80
CA ASN A 12 -17.82 -6.04 46.49
C ASN A 12 -17.17 -6.91 45.41
N LEU A 13 -16.03 -7.54 45.72
CA LEU A 13 -15.36 -8.44 44.78
C LEU A 13 -16.23 -9.67 44.48
N GLN A 14 -16.88 -10.25 45.49
CA GLN A 14 -17.80 -11.37 45.32
C GLN A 14 -19.02 -10.99 44.47
N HIS A 15 -19.56 -9.78 44.67
CA HIS A 15 -20.65 -9.26 43.86
C HIS A 15 -20.23 -9.09 42.39
N GLN A 16 -19.05 -8.51 42.16
CA GLN A 16 -18.49 -8.31 40.83
C GLN A 16 -18.21 -9.65 40.12
N MET A 17 -17.66 -10.65 40.82
CA MET A 17 -17.47 -11.99 40.24
C MET A 17 -18.79 -12.62 39.81
N ARG A 18 -19.86 -12.42 40.59
CA ARG A 18 -21.19 -12.94 40.25
C ARG A 18 -21.80 -12.21 39.05
N GLN A 19 -21.63 -10.89 38.96
CA GLN A 19 -22.08 -10.11 37.81
C GLN A 19 -21.34 -10.55 36.54
N ASN A 20 -20.00 -10.63 36.59
CA ASN A 20 -19.20 -11.10 35.47
C ASN A 20 -19.59 -12.54 35.03
N GLN A 21 -19.89 -13.43 35.99
CA GLN A 21 -20.35 -14.78 35.69
C GLN A 21 -21.71 -14.78 34.99
N SER A 22 -22.64 -13.93 35.43
CA SER A 22 -23.97 -13.79 34.82
C SER A 22 -23.89 -13.23 33.40
N GLU A 23 -23.01 -12.25 33.18
CA GLU A 23 -22.77 -11.67 31.86
C GLU A 23 -22.19 -12.72 30.91
N LEU A 24 -21.17 -13.47 31.35
CA LEU A 24 -20.60 -14.56 30.56
C LEU A 24 -21.64 -15.61 30.18
N GLN A 25 -22.54 -15.98 31.11
CA GLN A 25 -23.63 -16.91 30.82
C GLN A 25 -24.61 -16.36 29.78
N SER A 26 -24.95 -15.07 29.85
CA SER A 26 -25.80 -14.42 28.84
C SER A 26 -25.16 -14.43 27.45
N TYR A 27 -23.84 -14.19 27.36
CA TYR A 27 -23.13 -14.26 26.09
C TYR A 27 -23.09 -15.67 25.52
N LEU A 28 -22.84 -16.68 26.36
CA LEU A 28 -22.84 -18.08 25.93
C LEU A 28 -24.22 -18.54 25.47
N ALA A 29 -25.29 -18.09 26.14
CA ALA A 29 -26.66 -18.36 25.71
C ALA A 29 -26.94 -17.73 24.33
N GLY A 30 -26.59 -16.45 24.13
CA GLY A 30 -26.74 -15.79 22.84
C GLY A 30 -25.97 -16.46 21.70
N LEU A 31 -24.78 -17.02 22.00
CA LEU A 31 -24.02 -17.80 21.02
C LEU A 31 -24.71 -19.11 20.64
N ASN A 32 -25.31 -19.81 21.60
CA ASN A 32 -26.03 -21.06 21.35
C ASN A 32 -27.36 -20.82 20.60
N ASP A 33 -28.03 -19.71 20.89
CA ASP A 33 -29.21 -19.27 20.16
C ASP A 33 -28.85 -18.93 18.71
N TRP A 34 -27.77 -18.16 18.52
CA TRP A 34 -27.25 -17.84 17.18
C TRP A 34 -26.83 -19.11 16.41
N GLU A 35 -26.13 -20.05 17.05
CA GLU A 35 -25.77 -21.34 16.43
C GLU A 35 -27.02 -22.11 15.97
N SER A 36 -28.08 -22.08 16.77
CA SER A 36 -29.36 -22.73 16.44
C SER A 36 -30.05 -22.05 15.25
N GLU A 37 -30.05 -20.72 15.21
CA GLU A 37 -30.58 -19.93 14.08
C GLU A 37 -29.84 -20.22 12.78
N ILE A 38 -28.50 -20.32 12.82
CA ILE A 38 -27.68 -20.65 11.65
C ILE A 38 -28.01 -22.06 11.15
N ARG A 39 -28.07 -23.06 12.04
CA ARG A 39 -28.46 -24.43 11.66
C ARG A 39 -29.85 -24.51 11.06
N GLU A 40 -30.79 -23.69 11.54
CA GLU A 40 -32.13 -23.62 10.95
C GLU A 40 -32.11 -23.00 9.55
N LYS A 41 -31.36 -21.91 9.34
CA LYS A 41 -31.17 -21.30 8.02
C LYS A 41 -30.54 -22.28 7.04
N GLU A 42 -29.51 -23.02 7.45
CA GLU A 42 -28.89 -24.07 6.64
C GLU A 42 -29.86 -25.20 6.28
N ARG A 43 -30.72 -25.61 7.22
CA ARG A 43 -31.74 -26.63 6.97
C ARG A 43 -32.78 -26.16 5.95
N LYS A 44 -33.22 -24.89 6.06
CA LYS A 44 -34.16 -24.28 5.12
C LYS A 44 -33.55 -24.16 3.72
N LEU A 45 -32.29 -23.74 3.64
CA LEU A 45 -31.51 -23.69 2.39
C LEU A 45 -31.40 -25.06 1.72
N LYS A 46 -31.04 -26.11 2.49
CA LYS A 46 -30.96 -27.49 1.97
C LYS A 46 -32.32 -28.02 1.52
N ALA A 47 -33.40 -27.73 2.24
CA ALA A 47 -34.75 -28.09 1.85
C ALA A 47 -35.19 -27.38 0.55
N SER A 48 -34.83 -26.10 0.38
CA SER A 48 -35.09 -25.36 -0.87
C SER A 48 -34.26 -25.84 -2.06
N GLN A 49 -33.08 -26.44 -1.83
CA GLN A 49 -32.27 -27.04 -2.88
C GLN A 49 -32.74 -28.45 -3.29
N SER A 50 -33.43 -29.19 -2.41
CA SER A 50 -33.90 -30.55 -2.72
C SER A 50 -35.20 -30.62 -3.53
N ASP A 51 -35.96 -29.53 -3.63
CA ASP A 51 -37.22 -29.50 -4.40
C ASP A 51 -37.03 -29.20 -5.90
N GLN A 52 -35.79 -29.00 -6.37
CA GLN A 52 -35.49 -28.86 -7.81
C GLN A 52 -34.91 -30.15 -8.40
N VAL A 53 -35.77 -31.16 -8.55
CA VAL A 53 -35.64 -32.16 -9.62
C VAL A 53 -36.86 -31.99 -10.52
N PHE A 54 -36.77 -31.08 -11.49
CA PHE A 54 -37.72 -31.01 -12.60
C PHE A 54 -37.01 -30.68 -13.92
N ASP A 55 -37.48 -31.37 -14.94
CA ASP A 55 -36.98 -31.56 -16.29
C ASP A 55 -37.13 -30.30 -17.17
N GLY A 56 -36.23 -30.15 -18.17
CA GLY A 56 -36.50 -29.46 -19.44
C GLY A 56 -36.69 -27.93 -19.51
N GLN A 57 -35.74 -27.29 -20.20
CA GLN A 57 -35.90 -26.17 -21.17
C GLN A 57 -36.41 -24.77 -20.73
N ASP A 58 -35.46 -23.82 -20.79
CA ASP A 58 -35.52 -22.54 -21.53
C ASP A 58 -36.65 -21.52 -21.21
N ARG A 59 -36.33 -20.48 -20.40
CA ARG A 59 -36.45 -19.04 -20.76
C ARG A 59 -36.17 -18.07 -19.59
N ARG A 60 -35.09 -17.30 -19.77
CA ARG A 60 -34.95 -15.85 -19.61
C ARG A 60 -35.63 -15.10 -18.43
N ALA A 61 -34.73 -14.58 -17.60
CA ALA A 61 -34.75 -13.28 -16.92
C ALA A 61 -35.77 -13.06 -15.80
N GLU A 62 -35.33 -13.36 -14.58
CA GLU A 62 -35.49 -12.42 -13.46
C GLU A 62 -34.15 -12.33 -12.73
N THR A 63 -33.60 -11.12 -12.72
CA THR A 63 -32.46 -10.74 -11.88
C THR A 63 -32.92 -10.75 -10.42
N SER A 64 -32.88 -11.92 -9.81
CA SER A 64 -33.08 -12.07 -8.37
C SER A 64 -31.74 -11.77 -7.68
N SER A 65 -31.63 -10.53 -7.19
CA SER A 65 -30.67 -10.14 -6.15
C SER A 65 -30.89 -11.04 -4.94
N SER A 66 -30.11 -12.11 -4.86
CA SER A 66 -29.88 -12.87 -3.64
C SER A 66 -28.38 -12.87 -3.45
N GLU A 67 -27.93 -11.98 -2.57
CA GLU A 67 -26.55 -11.77 -2.15
C GLU A 67 -26.06 -13.03 -1.43
N TYR A 68 -25.37 -13.90 -2.18
CA TYR A 68 -24.43 -14.85 -1.61
C TYR A 68 -23.06 -14.21 -1.78
N GLU A 69 -22.68 -13.39 -0.79
CA GLU A 69 -21.32 -12.90 -0.66
C GLU A 69 -20.39 -14.13 -0.67
N THR A 70 -19.51 -14.19 -1.65
CA THR A 70 -18.64 -15.34 -1.87
C THR A 70 -17.56 -15.39 -0.79
N ASP A 71 -17.12 -16.59 -0.35
CA ASP A 71 -16.04 -16.74 0.64
C ASP A 71 -14.76 -15.94 0.26
N GLU A 72 -14.56 -15.67 -1.04
CA GLU A 72 -13.48 -14.85 -1.57
C GLU A 72 -13.61 -13.34 -1.25
N GLU A 73 -14.82 -12.80 -1.24
CA GLU A 73 -15.08 -11.39 -0.90
C GLU A 73 -14.78 -11.12 0.58
N TRP A 74 -15.16 -12.06 1.46
CA TRP A 74 -14.85 -11.99 2.89
C TRP A 74 -13.35 -12.05 3.16
N GLU A 75 -12.61 -12.92 2.47
CA GLU A 75 -11.15 -12.99 2.55
C GLU A 75 -10.48 -11.71 2.04
N LEU A 76 -10.98 -11.13 0.95
CA LEU A 76 -10.48 -9.86 0.42
C LEU A 76 -10.70 -8.72 1.42
N GLU A 77 -11.89 -8.63 2.02
CA GLU A 77 -12.20 -7.61 3.01
C GLU A 77 -11.35 -7.79 4.28
N ARG A 78 -11.14 -9.04 4.73
CA ARG A 78 -10.23 -9.34 5.84
C ARG A 78 -8.81 -8.88 5.53
N LYS A 79 -8.31 -9.13 4.31
CA LYS A 79 -6.98 -8.68 3.88
C LYS A 79 -6.87 -7.16 3.84
N LYS A 80 -7.87 -6.45 3.30
CA LYS A 80 -7.91 -4.98 3.34
C LYS A 80 -7.88 -4.45 4.77
N HIS A 81 -8.65 -5.04 5.68
CA HIS A 81 -8.62 -4.67 7.09
C HIS A 81 -7.23 -4.93 7.73
N LEU A 82 -6.59 -6.06 7.43
CA LEU A 82 -5.22 -6.33 7.87
C LEU A 82 -4.21 -5.32 7.31
N ALA A 83 -4.37 -4.92 6.04
CA ALA A 83 -3.55 -3.89 5.41
C ALA A 83 -3.69 -2.53 6.11
N GLU A 84 -4.91 -2.16 6.50
CA GLU A 84 -5.21 -0.93 7.25
C GLU A 84 -4.56 -0.95 8.65
N LEU A 85 -4.63 -2.09 9.35
CA LEU A 85 -3.96 -2.25 10.65
C LEU A 85 -2.44 -2.11 10.53
N GLU A 86 -1.82 -2.73 9.52
CA GLU A 86 -0.38 -2.59 9.28
C GLU A 86 0.00 -1.17 8.86
N LYS A 87 -0.84 -0.48 8.07
CA LYS A 87 -0.67 0.94 7.77
C LYS A 87 -0.64 1.78 9.05
N ASP A 88 -1.57 1.53 9.97
CA ASP A 88 -1.67 2.31 11.20
C ASP A 88 -0.51 2.04 12.17
N LYS A 89 -0.03 0.79 12.24
CA LYS A 89 1.22 0.46 12.92
C LYS A 89 2.40 1.22 12.30
N GLY A 90 2.52 1.21 10.97
CA GLY A 90 3.56 1.97 10.26
C GLY A 90 3.48 3.48 10.53
N ASN A 91 2.26 4.04 10.55
CA ASN A 91 2.03 5.45 10.87
C ASN A 91 2.45 5.79 12.29
N LYS A 92 2.25 4.87 13.24
CA LYS A 92 2.72 5.04 14.63
C LYS A 92 4.23 5.05 14.69
N PHE A 93 4.90 4.07 14.08
CA PHE A 93 6.36 4.04 14.02
C PHE A 93 6.97 5.27 13.33
N LEU A 94 6.34 5.76 12.26
CA LEU A 94 6.75 7.01 11.60
C LEU A 94 6.68 8.22 12.54
N LYS A 95 5.65 8.31 13.39
CA LYS A 95 5.51 9.38 14.39
C LYS A 95 6.54 9.25 15.51
N ASP A 96 6.83 8.01 15.90
CA ASP A 96 7.82 7.69 16.94
C ASP A 96 9.28 7.85 16.44
N GLY A 97 9.48 8.01 15.12
CA GLY A 97 10.78 8.16 14.47
C GLY A 97 11.50 6.85 14.18
N ASP A 98 10.85 5.70 14.41
CA ASP A 98 11.37 4.36 14.10
C ASP A 98 11.06 4.04 12.62
N PHE A 99 11.91 4.54 11.74
CA PHE A 99 11.67 4.45 10.30
C PHE A 99 11.86 3.03 9.76
N GLU A 100 12.77 2.24 10.33
CA GLU A 100 12.98 0.84 9.94
C GLU A 100 11.72 0.01 10.18
N ARG A 101 11.14 0.07 11.38
CA ARG A 101 9.90 -0.66 11.68
C ARG A 101 8.70 -0.14 10.90
N ALA A 102 8.67 1.16 10.60
CA ALA A 102 7.64 1.72 9.73
C ALA A 102 7.69 1.09 8.33
N VAL A 103 8.89 0.94 7.74
CA VAL A 103 9.07 0.31 6.42
C VAL A 103 8.61 -1.15 6.45
N GLU A 104 8.94 -1.90 7.50
CA GLU A 104 8.50 -3.29 7.66
C GLU A 104 6.97 -3.40 7.74
N ALA A 105 6.33 -2.56 8.56
CA ALA A 105 4.88 -2.55 8.71
C ALA A 105 4.18 -2.21 7.38
N TYR A 106 4.62 -1.17 6.67
CA TYR A 106 4.04 -0.86 5.36
C TYR A 106 4.27 -1.97 4.33
N SER A 107 5.42 -2.65 4.36
CA SER A 107 5.69 -3.76 3.45
C SER A 107 4.73 -4.93 3.69
N LYS A 108 4.45 -5.27 4.95
CA LYS A 108 3.41 -6.26 5.31
C LYS A 108 2.02 -5.82 4.86
N GLY A 109 1.69 -4.53 5.03
CA GLY A 109 0.43 -3.97 4.53
C GLY A 109 0.27 -4.19 3.01
N MET A 110 1.34 -3.99 2.25
CA MET A 110 1.33 -4.16 0.79
C MET A 110 1.19 -5.63 0.36
N GLU A 111 1.64 -6.58 1.19
CA GLU A 111 1.41 -8.02 0.97
C GLU A 111 -0.08 -8.39 1.14
N PHE A 112 -0.80 -7.67 2.01
CA PHE A 112 -2.23 -7.88 2.20
C PHE A 112 -3.09 -7.18 1.13
N ASP A 113 -2.74 -5.95 0.75
CA ASP A 113 -3.46 -5.17 -0.25
C ASP A 113 -2.51 -4.51 -1.25
N THR A 114 -2.43 -5.11 -2.44
CA THR A 114 -1.62 -4.63 -3.56
C THR A 114 -2.25 -3.47 -4.34
N THR A 115 -3.54 -3.18 -4.09
CA THR A 115 -4.30 -2.13 -4.79
C THR A 115 -4.23 -0.77 -4.09
N ASN A 116 -3.78 -0.77 -2.83
CA ASN A 116 -3.72 0.43 -2.02
C ASN A 116 -2.50 1.30 -2.36
N SER A 117 -2.75 2.44 -3.01
CA SER A 117 -1.72 3.41 -3.36
C SER A 117 -1.11 4.16 -2.17
N ILE A 118 -1.77 4.18 -1.02
CA ILE A 118 -1.35 4.94 0.18
C ILE A 118 -0.17 4.26 0.87
N LEU A 119 -0.19 2.93 0.95
CA LEU A 119 0.87 2.13 1.57
C LEU A 119 2.27 2.38 0.96
N PRO A 120 2.50 2.22 -0.36
CA PRO A 120 3.81 2.49 -0.95
C PRO A 120 4.20 3.95 -0.80
N ALA A 121 3.27 4.90 -0.92
CA ALA A 121 3.60 6.31 -0.68
C ALA A 121 4.07 6.56 0.76
N ASN A 122 3.45 5.93 1.77
CA ASN A 122 3.84 6.10 3.17
C ASN A 122 5.18 5.41 3.47
N ARG A 123 5.44 4.25 2.86
CA ARG A 123 6.75 3.62 2.89
C ARG A 123 7.84 4.52 2.28
N ALA A 124 7.55 5.18 1.15
CA ALA A 124 8.44 6.15 0.53
C ALA A 124 8.81 7.31 1.49
N LEU A 125 7.85 7.79 2.29
CA LEU A 125 8.14 8.81 3.31
C LEU A 125 9.14 8.30 4.36
N ALA A 126 8.95 7.08 4.85
CA ALA A 126 9.89 6.46 5.80
C ALA A 126 11.29 6.30 5.19
N LEU A 127 11.36 5.89 3.91
CA LEU A 127 12.61 5.74 3.17
C LEU A 127 13.33 7.08 2.92
N ILE A 128 12.59 8.15 2.62
CA ILE A 128 13.13 9.51 2.51
C ILE A 128 13.77 9.95 3.82
N LYS A 129 13.12 9.65 4.96
CA LYS A 129 13.69 9.96 6.29
C LYS A 129 14.96 9.16 6.60
N GLN A 130 15.13 7.99 5.98
CA GLN A 130 16.37 7.19 6.03
C GLN A 130 17.38 7.57 4.94
N HIS A 131 17.14 8.62 4.14
CA HIS A 131 17.97 9.01 2.98
C HIS A 131 18.08 7.93 1.88
N LYS A 132 17.14 6.97 1.84
CA LYS A 132 17.05 5.91 0.81
C LYS A 132 16.23 6.39 -0.39
N PHE A 133 16.72 7.43 -1.06
CA PHE A 133 15.95 8.14 -2.09
C PHE A 133 15.57 7.30 -3.31
N ALA A 134 16.46 6.43 -3.80
CA ALA A 134 16.16 5.57 -4.96
C ALA A 134 15.00 4.60 -4.70
N ALA A 135 14.95 4.01 -3.51
CA ALA A 135 13.85 3.12 -3.12
C ALA A 135 12.53 3.91 -2.94
N ALA A 136 12.61 5.13 -2.41
CA ALA A 136 11.45 6.00 -2.25
C ALA A 136 10.86 6.44 -3.61
N GLU A 137 11.69 6.74 -4.60
CA GLU A 137 11.22 7.09 -5.95
C GLU A 137 10.43 5.95 -6.59
N LEU A 138 10.92 4.71 -6.46
CA LEU A 138 10.24 3.51 -6.97
C LEU A 138 8.87 3.34 -6.31
N ASP A 139 8.82 3.43 -4.97
CA ASP A 139 7.57 3.31 -4.22
C ASP A 139 6.55 4.39 -4.61
N CYS A 140 6.98 5.64 -4.77
CA CYS A 140 6.10 6.70 -5.24
C CYS A 140 5.61 6.45 -6.67
N THR A 141 6.45 5.90 -7.53
CA THR A 141 6.07 5.57 -8.92
C THR A 141 5.04 4.44 -8.96
N CYS A 142 5.20 3.40 -8.13
CA CYS A 142 4.20 2.36 -7.95
C CYS A 142 2.88 2.94 -7.41
N SER A 143 2.95 3.83 -6.42
CA SER A 143 1.77 4.52 -5.88
C SER A 143 1.01 5.32 -6.95
N LEU A 144 1.72 6.05 -7.80
CA LEU A 144 1.14 6.85 -8.88
C LEU A 144 0.61 6.00 -10.04
N ALA A 145 1.16 4.81 -10.26
CA ALA A 145 0.60 3.85 -11.21
C ALA A 145 -0.80 3.36 -10.77
N LEU A 146 -1.02 3.23 -9.46
CA LEU A 146 -2.32 2.87 -8.89
C LEU A 146 -3.27 4.07 -8.79
N ALA A 147 -2.76 5.23 -8.37
CA ALA A 147 -3.55 6.45 -8.19
C ALA A 147 -2.85 7.68 -8.81
N PRO A 148 -3.10 7.98 -10.10
CA PRO A 148 -2.42 9.05 -10.83
C PRO A 148 -2.71 10.47 -10.33
N LEU A 149 -3.73 10.65 -9.49
CA LEU A 149 -4.11 11.94 -8.91
C LEU A 149 -3.61 12.12 -7.48
N TYR A 150 -2.78 11.19 -6.98
CA TYR A 150 -2.35 11.21 -5.58
C TYR A 150 -1.23 12.22 -5.32
N VAL A 151 -1.62 13.43 -4.92
CA VAL A 151 -0.72 14.58 -4.73
C VAL A 151 0.45 14.29 -3.77
N LYS A 152 0.20 13.59 -2.66
CA LYS A 152 1.26 13.28 -1.68
C LYS A 152 2.34 12.36 -2.28
N ALA A 153 1.99 11.49 -3.23
CA ALA A 153 2.97 10.64 -3.90
C ALA A 153 3.87 11.46 -4.83
N TYR A 154 3.33 12.43 -5.57
CA TYR A 154 4.14 13.37 -6.36
C TYR A 154 5.09 14.20 -5.49
N LEU A 155 4.60 14.79 -4.39
CA LEU A 155 5.44 15.56 -3.46
C LEU A 155 6.62 14.72 -2.92
N ARG A 156 6.34 13.48 -2.49
CA ARG A 156 7.38 12.58 -1.97
C ARG A 156 8.36 12.15 -3.06
N ARG A 157 7.89 11.90 -4.29
CA ARG A 157 8.76 11.57 -5.42
C ARG A 157 9.67 12.74 -5.80
N ALA A 158 9.15 13.96 -5.81
CA ALA A 158 9.93 15.16 -6.07
C ALA A 158 11.06 15.33 -5.05
N VAL A 159 10.76 15.14 -3.76
CA VAL A 159 11.79 15.15 -2.69
C VAL A 159 12.84 14.05 -2.89
N ALA A 160 12.41 12.84 -3.26
CA ALA A 160 13.33 11.74 -3.52
C ALA A 160 14.24 12.03 -4.73
N ARG A 161 13.69 12.54 -5.83
CA ARG A 161 14.43 12.90 -7.05
C ARG A 161 15.41 14.05 -6.81
N ALA A 162 14.99 15.07 -6.06
CA ALA A 162 15.90 16.14 -5.63
C ALA A 162 17.05 15.59 -4.77
N GLY A 163 16.77 14.64 -3.87
CA GLY A 163 17.80 13.95 -3.09
C GLY A 163 18.77 13.08 -3.91
N LEU A 164 18.38 12.68 -5.12
CA LEU A 164 19.24 11.96 -6.08
C LEU A 164 20.01 12.90 -7.03
N GLY A 165 19.72 14.20 -7.02
CA GLY A 165 20.26 15.17 -7.98
C GLY A 165 19.50 15.22 -9.31
N ASN A 166 18.34 14.56 -9.41
CA ASN A 166 17.49 14.58 -10.60
C ASN A 166 16.56 15.81 -10.55
N THR A 167 17.15 17.02 -10.58
CA THR A 167 16.45 18.30 -10.36
C THR A 167 15.34 18.55 -11.40
N GLN A 168 15.58 18.21 -12.68
CA GLN A 168 14.59 18.38 -13.76
C GLN A 168 13.33 17.52 -13.54
N ASP A 169 13.49 16.25 -13.17
CA ASP A 169 12.35 15.37 -12.90
C ASP A 169 11.59 15.79 -11.63
N ALA A 170 12.30 16.32 -10.63
CA ALA A 170 11.69 16.87 -9.42
C ALA A 170 10.84 18.12 -9.72
N LEU A 171 11.31 19.01 -10.60
CA LEU A 171 10.55 20.17 -11.07
C LEU A 171 9.23 19.76 -11.72
N HIS A 172 9.26 18.77 -12.62
CA HIS A 172 8.06 18.27 -13.27
C HIS A 172 7.05 17.69 -12.27
N ASP A 173 7.51 16.98 -11.24
CA ASP A 173 6.63 16.49 -10.18
C ASP A 173 6.00 17.63 -9.36
N TYR A 174 6.75 18.70 -9.04
CA TYR A 174 6.18 19.86 -8.35
C TYR A 174 5.21 20.67 -9.22
N GLN A 175 5.49 20.81 -10.52
CA GLN A 175 4.55 21.41 -11.48
C GLN A 175 3.25 20.62 -11.49
N ARG A 176 3.33 19.29 -11.57
CA ARG A 176 2.15 18.42 -11.51
C ARG A 176 1.38 18.57 -10.20
N VAL A 177 2.05 18.77 -9.07
CA VAL A 177 1.39 19.07 -7.79
C VAL A 177 0.63 20.39 -7.87
N LEU A 178 1.21 21.44 -8.47
CA LEU A 178 0.53 22.74 -8.61
C LEU A 178 -0.63 22.71 -9.61
N GLU A 179 -0.58 21.83 -10.62
CA GLU A 179 -1.74 21.57 -11.50
C GLU A 179 -2.91 20.94 -10.74
N LEU A 180 -2.63 20.02 -9.82
CA LEU A 180 -3.65 19.32 -9.02
C LEU A 180 -4.13 20.16 -7.82
N GLU A 181 -3.20 20.86 -7.16
CA GLU A 181 -3.43 21.73 -6.00
C GLU A 181 -2.72 23.09 -6.18
N PRO A 182 -3.34 24.05 -6.88
CA PRO A 182 -2.74 25.36 -7.15
C PRO A 182 -2.43 26.20 -5.90
N THR A 183 -3.08 25.87 -4.77
CA THR A 183 -2.91 26.56 -3.48
C THR A 183 -1.77 26.00 -2.64
N ASN A 184 -1.06 24.97 -3.12
CA ASN A 184 0.00 24.29 -2.38
C ASN A 184 1.27 25.16 -2.29
N LYS A 185 1.36 25.96 -1.23
CA LYS A 185 2.50 26.87 -0.98
C LYS A 185 3.84 26.15 -0.87
N HIS A 186 3.85 24.93 -0.34
CA HIS A 186 5.06 24.13 -0.19
C HIS A 186 5.62 23.73 -1.56
N ALA A 187 4.77 23.18 -2.44
CA ALA A 187 5.17 22.81 -3.80
C ALA A 187 5.72 24.01 -4.58
N ARG A 188 5.07 25.17 -4.46
CA ARG A 188 5.53 26.40 -5.10
C ARG A 188 6.89 26.87 -4.58
N ALA A 189 7.10 26.86 -3.26
CA ALA A 189 8.36 27.27 -2.68
C ALA A 189 9.53 26.35 -3.08
N GLU A 190 9.30 25.04 -3.12
CA GLU A 190 10.33 24.08 -3.57
C GLU A 190 10.59 24.17 -5.08
N LEU A 191 9.55 24.42 -5.89
CA LEU A 191 9.72 24.66 -7.32
C LEU A 191 10.56 25.91 -7.59
N ASP A 192 10.21 27.05 -6.98
CA ASP A 192 10.96 28.30 -7.12
C ASP A 192 12.42 28.15 -6.66
N ARG A 193 12.68 27.27 -5.68
CA ARG A 193 14.03 26.96 -5.20
C ARG A 193 14.81 26.15 -6.24
N LEU A 194 14.22 25.05 -6.72
CA LEU A 194 14.88 24.17 -7.69
C LEU A 194 15.12 24.87 -9.03
N GLU A 195 14.23 25.77 -9.46
CA GLU A 195 14.45 26.59 -10.67
C GLU A 195 15.68 27.49 -10.54
N LYS A 196 15.85 28.13 -9.38
CA LYS A 196 17.05 28.97 -9.11
C LYS A 196 18.33 28.15 -9.07
N ASP A 197 18.27 26.95 -8.49
CA ASP A 197 19.42 26.06 -8.42
C ASP A 197 19.82 25.60 -9.84
N LEU A 198 18.85 25.28 -10.70
CA LEU A 198 19.10 24.93 -12.10
C LEU A 198 19.67 26.09 -12.92
N SER A 199 19.12 27.31 -12.77
CA SER A 199 19.65 28.49 -13.48
C SER A 199 21.10 28.80 -13.09
N ARG A 200 21.49 28.55 -11.84
CA ARG A 200 22.89 28.70 -11.39
C ARG A 200 23.80 27.64 -12.00
N GLU A 201 23.36 26.39 -12.04
CA GLU A 201 24.11 25.30 -12.70
C GLU A 201 24.35 25.60 -14.20
N GLU A 202 23.37 26.18 -14.89
CA GLU A 202 23.49 26.58 -16.29
C GLU A 202 24.47 27.75 -16.51
N GLU A 203 24.51 28.72 -15.59
CA GLU A 203 25.46 29.84 -15.62
C GLU A 203 26.90 29.40 -15.30
N GLU A 204 27.06 28.41 -14.42
CA GLU A 204 28.38 27.91 -13.99
C GLU A 204 29.01 26.94 -15.01
N ASP A 205 28.22 26.29 -15.88
CA ASP A 205 28.72 25.24 -16.80
C ASP A 205 28.18 25.38 -18.25
N PRO A 206 28.63 26.40 -19.02
CA PRO A 206 28.09 26.74 -20.35
C PRO A 206 28.35 25.68 -21.44
N VAL A 207 29.10 24.61 -21.15
CA VAL A 207 29.47 23.57 -22.12
C VAL A 207 28.40 22.48 -22.25
N ARG A 208 27.57 22.24 -21.21
CA ARG A 208 26.58 21.15 -21.18
C ARG A 208 25.35 21.39 -22.08
N SER A 209 25.01 22.66 -22.35
CA SER A 209 23.88 23.07 -23.20
C SER A 209 24.06 22.72 -24.68
N SER A 210 25.30 22.49 -25.14
CA SER A 210 25.61 22.32 -26.58
C SER A 210 25.45 20.89 -27.14
N PHE A 211 25.05 19.90 -26.32
CA PHE A 211 25.06 18.47 -26.73
C PHE A 211 23.67 17.83 -26.96
N SER A 212 22.55 18.53 -26.73
CA SER A 212 21.20 17.94 -26.80
C SER A 212 20.38 18.25 -28.06
N GLU A 213 20.86 19.08 -28.99
CA GLU A 213 20.09 19.43 -30.21
C GLU A 213 20.55 18.67 -31.49
N GLY A 214 21.36 17.61 -31.34
CA GLY A 214 22.05 16.96 -32.46
C GLY A 214 21.63 15.53 -32.85
N GLN A 215 20.53 14.96 -32.34
CA GLN A 215 20.10 13.60 -32.75
C GLN A 215 18.58 13.47 -32.98
N SER A 216 18.08 14.17 -33.99
CA SER A 216 16.92 13.72 -34.77
C SER A 216 17.42 13.22 -36.14
N GLY A 217 18.02 12.04 -36.18
CA GLY A 217 18.52 11.45 -37.41
C GLY A 217 18.63 9.94 -37.30
N LEU A 218 17.83 9.22 -38.08
CA LEU A 218 17.87 7.77 -38.23
C LEU A 218 19.30 7.22 -38.29
N VAL A 219 19.69 6.38 -37.33
CA VAL A 219 20.78 5.42 -37.52
C VAL A 219 20.32 4.06 -37.05
N LYS A 220 20.06 3.17 -38.02
CA LYS A 220 19.80 1.73 -37.78
C LYS A 220 21.08 1.10 -37.20
N PRO A 221 20.98 0.14 -36.26
CA PRO A 221 22.17 -0.52 -35.73
C PRO A 221 22.74 -1.49 -36.78
N VAL A 222 23.91 -1.15 -37.32
CA VAL A 222 24.73 -2.09 -38.12
C VAL A 222 25.64 -2.83 -37.14
N TYR A 223 25.33 -4.09 -36.86
CA TYR A 223 26.26 -5.00 -36.21
C TYR A 223 27.39 -5.35 -37.18
N LYS A 224 28.62 -4.93 -36.87
CA LYS A 224 29.84 -5.46 -37.52
C LYS A 224 30.47 -6.52 -36.63
N SER A 225 30.58 -7.70 -37.21
CA SER A 225 31.30 -8.87 -36.72
C SER A 225 32.81 -8.64 -36.71
N LEU A 226 33.46 -9.02 -35.62
CA LEU A 226 34.89 -9.31 -35.57
C LEU A 226 35.11 -10.56 -34.70
N GLY A 227 35.41 -11.69 -35.36
CA GLY A 227 36.27 -12.74 -34.77
C GLY A 227 37.72 -12.24 -34.77
N GLU A 228 38.66 -12.77 -33.99
CA GLU A 228 38.77 -14.05 -33.32
C GLU A 228 39.72 -13.97 -32.10
N ARG A 229 39.45 -14.86 -31.12
CA ARG A 229 40.39 -15.65 -30.27
C ARG A 229 41.37 -14.95 -29.31
N SER A 230 41.17 -15.19 -28.01
CA SER A 230 41.98 -16.20 -27.29
C SER A 230 41.40 -16.67 -25.94
N LYS A 231 41.72 -17.94 -25.67
CA LYS A 231 41.38 -18.90 -24.61
C LYS A 231 41.21 -18.45 -23.15
N VAL A 232 40.14 -19.02 -22.55
CA VAL A 232 40.06 -19.83 -21.29
C VAL A 232 40.44 -19.16 -19.96
N MET A 233 39.45 -19.00 -19.07
CA MET A 233 39.37 -19.71 -17.78
C MET A 233 37.95 -19.56 -17.17
N SER A 234 37.48 -20.66 -16.61
CA SER A 234 36.14 -20.95 -16.07
C SER A 234 35.84 -20.26 -14.74
N GLY A 235 34.67 -19.64 -14.62
CA GLY A 235 34.06 -19.23 -13.34
C GLY A 235 32.54 -19.09 -13.49
N LYS A 236 31.77 -19.88 -12.74
CA LYS A 236 30.29 -19.98 -12.82
C LYS A 236 29.62 -18.65 -12.41
N PRO A 237 28.54 -18.19 -13.08
CA PRO A 237 27.69 -17.12 -12.55
C PRO A 237 26.56 -17.70 -11.68
N GLN A 238 26.41 -17.17 -10.47
CA GLN A 238 25.26 -17.39 -9.61
C GLN A 238 24.01 -16.77 -10.25
N LYS A 239 22.91 -17.52 -10.27
CA LYS A 239 21.62 -17.08 -10.79
C LYS A 239 21.01 -16.05 -9.83
N GLY A 240 20.96 -14.79 -10.24
CA GLY A 240 20.08 -13.78 -9.66
C GLY A 240 18.64 -14.04 -10.12
N THR A 241 17.74 -14.17 -9.16
CA THR A 241 16.29 -14.30 -9.36
C THR A 241 15.66 -12.94 -9.75
N PRO A 242 14.80 -12.87 -10.78
CA PRO A 242 14.02 -11.67 -11.05
C PRO A 242 12.71 -11.67 -10.23
N CYS A 243 12.32 -10.49 -9.76
CA CYS A 243 11.08 -10.20 -9.04
C CYS A 243 9.86 -10.74 -9.81
N ARG A 244 9.18 -11.73 -9.23
CA ARG A 244 7.86 -12.16 -9.70
C ARG A 244 6.80 -11.27 -9.09
N HIS A 245 5.99 -10.71 -9.98
CA HIS A 245 4.70 -10.14 -9.67
C HIS A 245 3.76 -11.27 -9.25
N PHE A 246 3.11 -11.12 -8.11
CA PHE A 246 1.80 -11.69 -7.79
C PHE A 246 1.04 -10.64 -6.99
#